data_AF-A0A3M8WVM8-F1
#
_entry.id   AF-A0A3M8WVM8-F1
#
_cell.length_a   1.000
_cell.length_b   1.000
_cell.length_c   1.000
_cell.angle_alpha   90.00
_cell.angle_beta   90.00
_cell.angle_gamma   90.00
#
_symmetry.space_group_name_H-M   'P 1'
#
loop_
_entity.id
_entity.type
_entity.pdbx_description
1 polymer ?
#
loop_
_entity_poly.entity_id
_entity_poly.type
_entity_poly.pdbx_seq_one_letter_code
_entity_poly.pdbx_strand_id
1 'polypeptide(L)'
;MLMHGNAASSLAPPPPFPKRRNAVLRLYDAPLYRDGAFWNTVVWVLISGISIPTAQPTEPSKLPPWLDNLLAIIAMVVIFGVVPAWIRLLIRRRRWRKRLQQPRPEVPPAPLHAAPVAPALRVSAPHRADHATPPSAPSALPADARNTFPHPIARALRSLHQAPTDKDRYEALLDAAEILAITLSVTVAALLQEAGQRNLSLLRRAYFGKGAMFGTWTTWLKELQPLAAAQPDLVAGLHLALGDGPDDPGIVTHLNALREERNRAAHGNKPKSQPESALRVAEGTHHLERALAKAEFLKATPWLFTVSCVYHPRSRDFEVVAQDATGDHPDFERRTFTWEHPVGIDMFYVHGPEGPVPLSPFVADLFCPQCRQMEVSYAYKASKGNRVATFKSFGRGHDIAAPHMVDDLLSLPDQRG
;
A
#
# COMPACT_ATOMS: atom_id res chain seq x y z
N MET A 1 -16.14 -20.96 -48.71
CA MET A 1 -16.92 -21.76 -47.76
C MET A 1 -16.42 -21.43 -46.37
N LEU A 2 -17.13 -20.51 -45.68
CA LEU A 2 -16.78 -19.97 -44.37
C LEU A 2 -17.14 -20.99 -43.29
N MET A 3 -16.16 -21.45 -42.51
CA MET A 3 -16.45 -22.17 -41.27
C MET A 3 -16.41 -21.20 -40.10
N HIS A 4 -17.61 -20.85 -39.64
CA HIS A 4 -17.89 -20.30 -38.32
C HIS A 4 -17.88 -21.40 -37.27
N GLY A 5 -17.47 -21.03 -36.05
CA GLY A 5 -18.06 -21.56 -34.83
C GLY A 5 -17.20 -22.56 -34.07
N ASN A 6 -16.64 -22.11 -32.93
CA ASN A 6 -16.74 -22.82 -31.66
C ASN A 6 -16.36 -21.88 -30.51
N ALA A 7 -17.37 -21.12 -30.07
CA ALA A 7 -17.36 -20.41 -28.80
C ALA A 7 -18.40 -21.09 -27.89
N ALA A 8 -17.94 -21.98 -27.00
CA ALA A 8 -18.62 -22.34 -25.76
C ALA A 8 -17.78 -23.35 -24.96
N SER A 9 -17.26 -22.95 -23.80
CA SER A 9 -17.39 -23.68 -22.52
C SER A 9 -16.40 -23.19 -21.47
N SER A 10 -16.84 -22.32 -20.57
CA SER A 10 -16.29 -22.24 -19.20
C SER A 10 -17.28 -21.57 -18.22
N LEU A 11 -18.54 -22.00 -18.23
CA LEU A 11 -19.49 -21.71 -17.15
C LEU A 11 -19.29 -22.70 -15.98
N ALA A 12 -18.08 -22.77 -15.43
CA ALA A 12 -17.88 -23.42 -14.14
C ALA A 12 -18.24 -22.40 -13.03
N PRO A 13 -19.17 -22.71 -12.12
CA PRO A 13 -19.42 -21.85 -10.97
C PRO A 13 -18.14 -21.75 -10.12
N PRO A 14 -17.84 -20.58 -9.52
CA PRO A 14 -16.64 -20.40 -8.72
C PRO A 14 -16.63 -21.39 -7.54
N PRO A 15 -15.44 -21.92 -7.17
CA PRO A 15 -15.32 -22.85 -6.06
C PRO A 15 -15.84 -22.19 -4.76
N PRO A 16 -16.56 -22.95 -3.91
CA PRO A 16 -17.07 -22.40 -2.66
C PRO A 16 -15.92 -21.92 -1.76
N PHE A 17 -16.04 -20.70 -1.26
CA PHE A 17 -15.05 -20.08 -0.36
C PHE A 17 -14.67 -21.03 0.79
N PRO A 18 -13.37 -21.11 1.16
CA PRO A 18 -12.95 -21.94 2.29
C PRO A 18 -13.69 -21.52 3.55
N LYS A 19 -14.41 -22.48 4.15
CA LYS A 19 -15.09 -22.35 5.44
C LYS A 19 -14.07 -21.91 6.49
N ARG A 20 -14.05 -20.61 6.84
CA ARG A 20 -13.25 -20.08 7.95
C ARG A 20 -13.63 -20.85 9.23
N ARG A 21 -12.69 -21.63 9.77
CA ARG A 21 -12.87 -22.53 10.92
C ARG A 21 -12.99 -21.84 12.27
N ASN A 22 -12.89 -20.51 12.36
CA ASN A 22 -13.08 -19.81 13.64
C ASN A 22 -14.50 -19.25 13.71
N ALA A 23 -15.43 -20.12 14.06
CA ALA A 23 -16.82 -19.80 14.30
C ALA A 23 -17.24 -20.29 15.69
N VAL A 24 -16.60 -19.77 16.75
CA VAL A 24 -17.31 -19.68 18.02
C VAL A 24 -18.35 -18.58 17.82
N LEU A 25 -19.56 -19.00 17.42
CA LEU A 25 -20.79 -18.21 17.30
C LEU A 25 -20.82 -17.04 16.28
N ARG A 26 -19.74 -16.76 15.52
CA ARG A 26 -19.64 -15.60 14.59
C ARG A 26 -20.00 -14.27 15.26
N LEU A 27 -19.87 -14.17 16.58
CA LEU A 27 -20.23 -12.98 17.34
C LEU A 27 -19.15 -11.90 17.23
N TYR A 28 -17.89 -12.32 17.06
CA TYR A 28 -16.72 -11.45 17.00
C TYR A 28 -16.19 -11.34 15.56
N ASP A 29 -15.87 -10.12 15.15
CA ASP A 29 -15.54 -9.73 13.77
C ASP A 29 -14.02 -9.76 13.50
N ALA A 30 -13.22 -9.84 14.55
CA ALA A 30 -11.76 -9.92 14.50
C ALA A 30 -11.26 -11.15 15.27
N PRO A 31 -9.98 -11.56 15.12
CA PRO A 31 -9.36 -12.50 16.04
C PRO A 31 -9.57 -12.05 17.49
N LEU A 32 -9.87 -12.97 18.41
CA LEU A 32 -10.31 -12.67 19.78
C LEU A 32 -9.42 -11.64 20.48
N TYR A 33 -8.09 -11.75 20.32
CA TYR A 33 -7.12 -10.83 20.93
C TYR A 33 -7.20 -9.38 20.43
N ARG A 34 -7.86 -9.13 19.29
CA ARG A 34 -7.96 -7.82 18.63
C ARG A 34 -9.40 -7.28 18.58
N ASP A 35 -10.38 -8.05 19.04
CA ASP A 35 -11.78 -7.65 19.04
C ASP A 35 -12.13 -6.90 20.35
N GLY A 36 -12.44 -5.60 20.24
CA GLY A 36 -12.82 -4.80 21.40
C GLY A 36 -14.10 -5.27 22.10
N ALA A 37 -15.04 -5.91 21.39
CA ALA A 37 -16.26 -6.45 22.01
C ALA A 37 -15.97 -7.71 22.83
N PHE A 38 -14.98 -8.51 22.40
CA PHE A 38 -14.48 -9.63 23.19
C PHE A 38 -13.87 -9.15 24.51
N TRP A 39 -12.94 -8.19 24.44
CA TRP A 39 -12.31 -7.65 25.64
C TRP A 39 -13.31 -6.94 26.57
N ASN A 40 -14.32 -6.24 26.04
CA ASN A 40 -15.41 -5.70 26.85
C ASN A 40 -16.16 -6.82 27.60
N THR A 41 -16.44 -7.95 26.95
CA THR A 41 -17.07 -9.12 27.61
C THR A 41 -16.19 -9.65 28.73
N VAL A 42 -14.88 -9.80 28.49
CA VAL A 42 -13.91 -10.22 29.51
C VAL A 42 -13.86 -9.27 30.70
N VAL A 43 -13.88 -7.95 30.45
CA VAL A 43 -13.92 -6.93 31.51
C VAL A 43 -15.18 -7.08 32.37
N TRP A 44 -16.35 -7.30 31.76
CA TRP A 44 -17.59 -7.52 32.52
C TRP A 44 -17.60 -8.82 33.33
N VAL A 45 -16.97 -9.89 32.83
CA VAL A 45 -16.75 -11.13 33.59
C VAL A 45 -15.91 -10.83 34.85
N LEU A 46 -14.80 -10.10 34.70
CA LEU A 46 -13.91 -9.76 35.80
C LEU A 46 -14.58 -8.85 36.83
N ILE A 47 -15.26 -7.79 36.38
CA ILE A 47 -16.00 -6.87 37.25
C ILE A 47 -17.08 -7.64 38.03
N SER A 48 -17.84 -8.50 37.35
CA SER A 48 -18.92 -9.27 38.01
C SER A 48 -18.35 -10.26 39.04
N GLY A 49 -17.25 -10.93 38.71
CA GLY A 49 -16.60 -11.88 39.61
C GLY A 49 -16.03 -11.26 40.90
N ILE A 50 -15.58 -9.99 40.83
CA ILE A 50 -15.04 -9.28 42.00
C ILE A 50 -16.16 -8.60 42.81
N SER A 51 -17.16 -8.02 42.15
CA SER A 51 -18.16 -7.16 42.80
C SER A 51 -19.33 -7.92 43.43
N ILE A 52 -19.69 -9.10 42.93
CA ILE A 52 -20.87 -9.82 43.41
C ILE A 52 -20.64 -10.51 44.77
N PRO A 53 -19.48 -11.15 45.04
CA PRO A 53 -19.24 -11.80 46.33
C PRO A 53 -19.15 -10.84 47.53
N THR A 54 -18.95 -9.54 47.30
CA THR A 54 -18.75 -8.54 48.35
C THR A 54 -20.05 -7.86 48.80
N ALA A 55 -21.16 -8.09 48.10
CA ALA A 55 -22.47 -7.58 48.50
C ALA A 55 -23.02 -8.42 49.67
N GLN A 56 -23.26 -7.78 50.82
CA GLN A 56 -23.99 -8.45 51.90
C GLN A 56 -25.45 -8.65 51.47
N PRO A 57 -25.99 -9.89 51.52
CA PRO A 57 -27.37 -10.13 51.14
C PRO A 57 -28.29 -9.38 52.09
N THR A 58 -29.11 -8.49 51.55
CA THR A 58 -30.14 -7.77 52.31
C THR A 58 -31.38 -8.62 52.56
N GLU A 59 -31.54 -9.74 51.84
CA GLU A 59 -32.64 -10.70 52.01
C GLU A 59 -32.13 -12.16 51.90
N PRO A 60 -32.70 -13.11 52.66
CA PRO A 60 -32.31 -14.52 52.60
C PRO A 60 -32.79 -15.14 51.28
N SER A 61 -31.85 -15.35 50.34
CA SER A 61 -32.09 -16.09 49.11
C SER A 61 -32.45 -17.55 49.39
N LYS A 62 -33.40 -18.11 48.65
CA LYS A 62 -33.79 -19.53 48.73
C LYS A 62 -32.76 -20.47 48.09
N LEU A 63 -31.80 -19.91 47.34
CA LEU A 63 -30.76 -20.67 46.65
C LEU A 63 -29.46 -20.68 47.45
N PRO A 64 -28.60 -21.70 47.28
CA PRO A 64 -27.25 -21.68 47.81
C PRO A 64 -26.51 -20.42 47.34
N PRO A 65 -25.77 -19.70 48.21
CA PRO A 65 -25.14 -18.42 47.86
C PRO A 65 -24.20 -18.49 46.64
N TRP A 66 -23.51 -19.61 46.44
CA TRP A 66 -22.63 -19.81 45.30
C TRP A 66 -23.39 -19.87 43.97
N LEU A 67 -24.61 -20.43 43.98
CA LEU A 67 -25.44 -20.57 42.79
C LEU A 67 -26.07 -19.22 42.43
N ASP A 68 -26.52 -18.47 43.44
CA ASP A 68 -27.06 -17.12 43.25
C ASP A 68 -26.00 -16.19 42.64
N ASN A 69 -24.77 -16.21 43.17
CA ASN A 69 -23.64 -15.45 42.64
C ASN A 69 -23.29 -15.87 41.20
N LEU A 70 -23.29 -17.17 40.89
CA LEU A 70 -23.01 -17.65 39.54
C LEU A 70 -24.07 -17.17 38.54
N LEU A 71 -25.35 -17.24 38.90
CA LEU A 71 -26.46 -16.76 38.06
C LEU A 71 -26.36 -15.24 37.83
N ALA A 72 -26.04 -14.47 38.87
CA ALA A 72 -25.84 -13.03 38.76
C ALA A 72 -24.66 -12.67 37.82
N ILE A 73 -23.53 -13.39 37.91
CA ILE A 73 -22.39 -13.21 36.99
C ILE A 73 -22.81 -13.51 35.54
N ILE A 74 -23.50 -14.64 35.32
CA ILE A 74 -23.95 -15.02 33.98
C ILE A 74 -24.91 -13.96 33.41
N ALA A 75 -25.88 -13.51 34.20
CA ALA A 75 -26.83 -12.49 33.79
C ALA A 75 -26.13 -11.18 33.40
N MET A 76 -25.18 -10.72 34.22
CA MET A 76 -24.37 -9.52 33.93
C MET A 76 -23.56 -9.66 32.63
N VAL A 77 -22.87 -10.79 32.44
CA VAL A 77 -22.05 -11.03 31.24
C VAL A 77 -22.91 -11.09 29.99
N VAL A 78 -24.10 -11.70 30.07
CA VAL A 78 -25.03 -11.75 28.94
C VAL A 78 -25.54 -10.35 28.60
N ILE A 79 -26.01 -9.59 29.59
CA ILE A 79 -26.64 -8.27 29.40
C ILE A 79 -25.61 -7.23 28.93
N PHE A 80 -24.41 -7.21 29.51
CA PHE A 80 -23.41 -6.16 29.26
C PHE A 80 -22.29 -6.56 28.31
N GLY A 81 -22.06 -7.86 28.09
CA GLY A 81 -21.08 -8.38 27.14
C GLY A 81 -21.72 -8.84 25.83
N VAL A 82 -22.57 -9.86 25.91
CA VAL A 82 -23.08 -10.59 24.73
C VAL A 82 -24.12 -9.77 23.96
N VAL A 83 -25.11 -9.20 24.63
CA VAL A 83 -26.20 -8.45 23.99
C VAL A 83 -25.67 -7.23 23.22
N PRO A 84 -24.77 -6.38 23.74
CA PRO A 84 -24.21 -5.25 22.99
C PRO A 84 -23.40 -5.69 21.76
N ALA A 85 -22.63 -6.78 21.86
CA ALA A 85 -21.91 -7.36 20.73
C ALA A 85 -22.87 -7.81 19.62
N TRP A 86 -23.98 -8.46 20.01
CA TRP A 86 -25.02 -8.88 19.08
C TRP A 86 -25.77 -7.70 18.43
N ILE A 87 -26.14 -6.67 19.20
CA ILE A 87 -26.79 -5.46 18.69
C ILE A 87 -25.88 -4.76 17.67
N ARG A 88 -24.57 -4.62 17.98
CA ARG A 88 -23.58 -4.04 17.06
C ARG A 88 -23.54 -4.80 15.73
N LEU A 89 -23.56 -6.13 15.77
CA LEU A 89 -23.58 -6.99 14.59
C LEU A 89 -24.87 -6.81 13.77
N LEU A 90 -26.03 -6.68 14.43
CA LEU A 90 -27.29 -6.38 13.75
C LEU A 90 -27.29 -5.00 13.07
N ILE A 91 -26.83 -3.95 13.75
CA ILE A 91 -26.72 -2.60 13.19
C ILE A 91 -25.82 -2.62 11.94
N ARG A 92 -24.69 -3.33 12.02
CA ARG A 92 -23.76 -3.46 10.90
C ARG A 92 -24.40 -4.18 9.72
N ARG A 93 -25.08 -5.31 9.94
CA ARG A 93 -25.81 -6.05 8.89
C ARG A 93 -26.91 -5.19 8.25
N ARG A 94 -27.63 -4.42 9.05
CA ARG A 94 -28.65 -3.46 8.56
C ARG A 94 -28.00 -2.36 7.71
N ARG A 95 -26.91 -1.74 8.17
CA ARG A 95 -26.18 -0.71 7.40
C ARG A 95 -25.63 -1.25 6.09
N TRP A 96 -25.14 -2.48 6.07
CA TRP A 96 -24.64 -3.12 4.86
C TRP A 96 -25.76 -3.40 3.84
N ARG A 97 -26.92 -3.93 4.29
CA ARG A 97 -28.09 -4.09 3.42
C ARG A 97 -28.56 -2.75 2.84
N LYS A 98 -28.58 -1.68 3.63
CA LYS A 98 -28.92 -0.33 3.14
C LYS A 98 -27.94 0.16 2.07
N ARG A 99 -26.63 -0.11 2.19
CA ARG A 99 -25.64 0.26 1.17
C ARG A 99 -25.81 -0.53 -0.14
N LEU A 100 -26.23 -1.79 -0.07
CA LEU A 100 -26.50 -2.60 -1.26
C LEU A 100 -27.81 -2.21 -1.97
N GLN A 101 -28.78 -1.69 -1.23
CA GLN A 101 -30.07 -1.24 -1.77
C GLN A 101 -30.04 0.20 -2.30
N GLN A 102 -28.97 0.96 -2.05
CA GLN A 102 -28.83 2.26 -2.70
C GLN A 102 -28.61 2.03 -4.20
N PRO A 103 -29.50 2.56 -5.07
CA PRO A 103 -29.29 2.54 -6.50
C PRO A 103 -27.90 3.12 -6.76
N ARG A 104 -27.08 2.37 -7.52
CA ARG A 104 -25.79 2.89 -7.99
C ARG A 104 -26.12 4.22 -8.70
N PRO A 105 -25.53 5.36 -8.31
CA PRO A 105 -25.73 6.60 -9.02
C PRO A 105 -25.51 6.31 -10.50
N GLU A 106 -26.56 6.52 -11.29
CA GLU A 106 -26.52 6.33 -12.72
C GLU A 106 -25.44 7.29 -13.22
N VAL A 107 -24.30 6.73 -13.62
CA VAL A 107 -23.20 7.53 -14.16
C VAL A 107 -23.75 8.14 -15.43
N PRO A 108 -23.88 9.47 -15.54
CA PRO A 108 -24.36 10.10 -16.76
C PRO A 108 -23.49 9.59 -17.91
N PRO A 109 -24.10 9.22 -19.06
CA PRO A 109 -23.32 8.81 -20.22
C PRO A 109 -22.28 9.88 -20.51
N ALA A 110 -21.02 9.47 -20.60
CA ALA A 110 -19.93 10.38 -20.90
C ALA A 110 -20.28 11.15 -22.18
N PRO A 111 -20.25 12.50 -22.18
CA PRO A 111 -20.48 13.25 -23.38
C PRO A 111 -19.45 12.82 -24.44
N LEU A 112 -19.94 12.45 -25.62
CA LEU A 112 -19.12 12.19 -26.80
C LEU A 112 -18.25 13.43 -27.06
N HIS A 113 -16.96 13.35 -26.72
CA HIS A 113 -16.00 14.40 -27.02
C HIS A 113 -15.88 14.54 -28.54
N ALA A 114 -16.46 15.62 -29.07
CA ALA A 114 -16.15 16.11 -30.40
C ALA A 114 -14.66 16.53 -30.47
N ALA A 115 -14.04 16.24 -31.60
CA ALA A 115 -12.64 16.52 -31.86
C ALA A 115 -12.28 18.01 -31.62
N PRO A 116 -11.09 18.31 -31.07
CA PRO A 116 -10.69 19.68 -30.79
C PRO A 116 -10.41 20.44 -32.08
N VAL A 117 -11.22 21.47 -32.35
CA VAL A 117 -10.93 22.50 -33.35
C VAL A 117 -9.88 23.44 -32.77
N ALA A 118 -8.78 23.62 -33.49
CA ALA A 118 -7.67 24.50 -33.14
C ALA A 118 -8.15 25.96 -32.93
N PRO A 119 -7.74 26.65 -31.84
CA PRO A 119 -8.11 28.04 -31.64
C PRO A 119 -7.22 28.98 -32.46
N ALA A 120 -7.86 29.86 -33.21
CA ALA A 120 -7.23 30.98 -33.91
C ALA A 120 -6.70 32.02 -32.91
N LEU A 121 -5.47 32.48 -33.15
CA LEU A 121 -4.81 33.59 -32.48
C LEU A 121 -5.68 34.86 -32.54
N ARG A 122 -6.16 35.32 -31.38
CA ARG A 122 -6.65 36.69 -31.19
C ARG A 122 -5.66 37.45 -30.32
N VAL A 123 -4.96 38.37 -30.97
CA VAL A 123 -4.22 39.47 -30.33
C VAL A 123 -5.25 40.45 -29.77
N SER A 124 -5.15 40.77 -28.49
CA SER A 124 -5.83 41.92 -27.89
C SER A 124 -4.93 42.55 -26.84
N ALA A 125 -4.76 43.87 -26.98
CA ALA A 125 -3.88 44.75 -26.23
C ALA A 125 -4.40 45.01 -24.78
N PRO A 126 -3.62 45.67 -23.91
CA PRO A 126 -3.73 45.51 -22.47
C PRO A 126 -4.75 46.46 -21.84
N HIS A 127 -5.63 45.91 -21.00
CA HIS A 127 -6.40 46.69 -20.04
C HIS A 127 -5.88 46.42 -18.63
N ARG A 128 -5.34 47.49 -18.03
CA ARG A 128 -4.89 47.62 -16.66
C ARG A 128 -6.10 47.62 -15.72
N ALA A 129 -6.19 46.65 -14.82
CA ALA A 129 -7.02 46.70 -13.63
C ALA A 129 -6.30 45.97 -12.49
N ASP A 130 -5.89 46.76 -11.49
CA ASP A 130 -5.34 46.32 -10.23
C ASP A 130 -6.41 45.58 -9.43
N HIS A 131 -6.27 44.26 -9.28
CA HIS A 131 -6.90 43.50 -8.19
C HIS A 131 -5.93 42.43 -7.69
N ALA A 132 -5.69 42.46 -6.39
CA ALA A 132 -4.79 41.58 -5.67
C ALA A 132 -5.11 40.09 -5.91
N THR A 133 -4.20 39.41 -6.59
CA THR A 133 -4.21 37.95 -6.76
C THR A 133 -3.78 37.28 -5.46
N PRO A 134 -4.55 36.35 -4.86
CA PRO A 134 -4.01 35.46 -3.85
C PRO A 134 -2.96 34.54 -4.49
N PRO A 135 -1.81 34.27 -3.84
CA PRO A 135 -0.82 33.35 -4.39
C PRO A 135 -1.34 31.92 -4.19
N SER A 136 -1.96 31.38 -5.22
CA SER A 136 -2.21 29.94 -5.34
C SER A 136 -1.67 29.50 -6.69
N ALA A 137 -0.34 29.56 -6.82
CA ALA A 137 0.32 28.84 -7.89
C ALA A 137 0.02 27.34 -7.66
N PRO A 138 -0.58 26.63 -8.63
CA PRO A 138 -0.69 25.19 -8.54
C PRO A 138 0.73 24.63 -8.41
N SER A 139 0.97 23.85 -7.36
CA SER A 139 2.21 23.11 -7.13
C SER A 139 2.65 22.45 -8.44
N ALA A 140 3.84 22.78 -8.92
CA ALA A 140 4.40 22.27 -10.16
C ALA A 140 4.99 20.86 -9.94
N LEU A 141 4.25 20.00 -9.23
CA LEU A 141 4.52 18.57 -9.25
C LEU A 141 4.48 18.15 -10.71
N PRO A 142 5.56 17.54 -11.25
CA PRO A 142 5.70 17.34 -12.69
C PRO A 142 4.45 16.63 -13.21
N ALA A 143 3.69 17.30 -14.07
CA ALA A 143 2.39 16.78 -14.53
C ALA A 143 2.56 15.46 -15.29
N ASP A 144 3.76 15.22 -15.84
CA ASP A 144 4.20 13.99 -16.48
C ASP A 144 4.44 12.84 -15.49
N ALA A 145 4.73 13.13 -14.21
CA ALA A 145 5.13 12.10 -13.24
C ALA A 145 4.03 11.06 -12.99
N ARG A 146 2.75 11.45 -13.12
CA ARG A 146 1.60 10.54 -13.04
C ARG A 146 1.48 9.57 -14.21
N ASN A 147 2.24 9.80 -15.28
CA ASN A 147 2.20 8.98 -16.50
C ASN A 147 3.53 8.25 -16.74
N THR A 148 4.63 8.69 -16.12
CA THR A 148 5.98 8.18 -16.42
C THR A 148 6.63 7.40 -15.28
N PHE A 149 6.20 7.59 -14.03
CA PHE A 149 6.74 6.81 -12.91
C PHE A 149 6.04 5.45 -12.75
N PRO A 150 6.70 4.49 -12.07
CA PRO A 150 6.07 3.23 -11.67
C PRO A 150 4.73 3.45 -10.96
N HIS A 151 3.77 2.55 -11.22
CA HIS A 151 2.37 2.67 -10.80
C HIS A 151 2.17 3.08 -9.33
N PRO A 152 2.89 2.51 -8.34
CA PRO A 152 2.72 2.92 -6.95
C PRO A 152 2.94 4.42 -6.73
N ILE A 153 4.00 4.99 -7.30
CA ILE A 153 4.32 6.42 -7.21
C ILE A 153 3.24 7.23 -7.92
N ALA A 154 2.95 6.89 -9.18
CA ALA A 154 1.98 7.62 -9.98
C ALA A 154 0.58 7.66 -9.34
N ARG A 155 0.12 6.54 -8.78
CA ARG A 155 -1.15 6.44 -8.04
C ARG A 155 -1.14 7.27 -6.75
N ALA A 156 -0.02 7.32 -6.03
CA ALA A 156 0.11 8.16 -4.85
C ALA A 156 0.06 9.65 -5.19
N LEU A 157 0.74 10.07 -6.26
CA LEU A 157 0.69 11.44 -6.77
C LEU A 157 -0.70 11.84 -7.25
N ARG A 158 -1.43 10.92 -7.91
CA ARG A 158 -2.84 11.14 -8.24
C ARG A 158 -3.67 11.40 -6.98
N SER A 159 -3.46 10.61 -5.93
CA SER A 159 -4.19 10.76 -4.66
C SER A 159 -3.90 12.12 -4.01
N LEU A 160 -2.65 12.58 -4.07
CA LEU A 160 -2.25 13.93 -3.64
C LEU A 160 -2.93 15.03 -4.45
N HIS A 161 -2.97 14.92 -5.78
CA HIS A 161 -3.61 15.91 -6.65
C HIS A 161 -5.14 15.94 -6.51
N GLN A 162 -5.77 14.82 -6.15
CA GLN A 162 -7.22 14.70 -6.00
C GLN A 162 -7.70 14.99 -4.57
N ALA A 163 -6.79 15.25 -3.63
CA ALA A 163 -7.17 15.52 -2.25
C ALA A 163 -7.93 16.85 -2.14
N PRO A 164 -9.15 16.86 -1.55
CA PRO A 164 -10.07 17.99 -1.66
C PRO A 164 -9.78 19.13 -0.69
N THR A 165 -8.99 18.88 0.36
CA THR A 165 -8.62 19.90 1.36
C THR A 165 -7.12 19.86 1.63
N ASP A 166 -6.54 20.95 2.14
CA ASP A 166 -5.11 20.98 2.47
C ASP A 166 -4.74 19.99 3.58
N LYS A 167 -5.68 19.69 4.47
CA LYS A 167 -5.51 18.61 5.45
C LYS A 167 -5.38 17.23 4.79
N ASP A 168 -6.22 16.93 3.80
CA ASP A 168 -6.15 15.67 3.06
C ASP A 168 -4.90 15.64 2.17
N ARG A 169 -4.53 16.77 1.56
CA ARG A 169 -3.30 16.92 0.77
C ARG A 169 -2.07 16.67 1.64
N TYR A 170 -2.07 17.15 2.88
CA TYR A 170 -0.98 16.90 3.84
C TYR A 170 -0.77 15.40 4.09
N GLU A 171 -1.84 14.65 4.37
CA GLU A 171 -1.72 13.20 4.59
C GLU A 171 -1.28 12.48 3.31
N ALA A 172 -1.88 12.83 2.17
CA ALA A 172 -1.53 12.26 0.86
C ALA A 172 -0.08 12.57 0.44
N LEU A 173 0.46 13.73 0.83
CA LEU A 173 1.84 14.13 0.55
C LEU A 173 2.83 13.25 1.31
N LEU A 174 2.59 13.02 2.60
CA LEU A 174 3.44 12.15 3.42
C LEU A 174 3.35 10.69 2.99
N ASP A 175 2.18 10.24 2.51
CA ASP A 175 2.02 8.91 1.93
C ASP A 175 2.72 8.78 0.58
N ALA A 176 2.65 9.80 -0.29
CA ALA A 176 3.38 9.82 -1.56
C ALA A 176 4.90 9.77 -1.34
N ALA A 177 5.41 10.47 -0.33
CA ALA A 177 6.82 10.44 0.05
C ALA A 177 7.27 9.04 0.53
N GLU A 178 6.47 8.38 1.38
CA GLU A 178 6.77 7.03 1.84
C GLU A 178 6.71 6.02 0.68
N ILE A 179 5.71 6.13 -0.21
CA ILE A 179 5.58 5.28 -1.39
C ILE A 179 6.75 5.48 -2.36
N LEU A 180 7.21 6.71 -2.57
CA LEU A 180 8.42 6.99 -3.35
C LEU A 180 9.63 6.28 -2.76
N ALA A 181 9.87 6.43 -1.45
CA ALA A 181 10.98 5.78 -0.77
C ALA A 181 10.93 4.26 -0.86
N ILE A 182 9.74 3.65 -0.69
CA ILE A 182 9.54 2.21 -0.82
C ILE A 182 9.83 1.77 -2.25
N THR A 183 9.18 2.40 -3.25
CA THR A 183 9.27 2.00 -4.67
C THR A 183 10.70 2.09 -5.18
N LEU A 184 11.39 3.18 -4.86
CA LEU A 184 12.82 3.33 -5.12
C LEU A 184 13.62 2.19 -4.46
N SER A 185 13.39 1.96 -3.16
CA SER A 185 14.17 0.99 -2.41
C SER A 185 13.99 -0.44 -2.92
N VAL A 186 12.76 -0.87 -3.20
CA VAL A 186 12.50 -2.23 -3.68
C VAL A 186 13.01 -2.44 -5.11
N THR A 187 12.98 -1.40 -5.95
CA THR A 187 13.56 -1.45 -7.30
C THR A 187 15.08 -1.62 -7.22
N VAL A 188 15.75 -0.79 -6.42
CA VAL A 188 17.19 -0.89 -6.19
C VAL A 188 17.56 -2.23 -5.54
N ALA A 189 16.76 -2.71 -4.59
CA ALA A 189 17.01 -3.99 -3.92
C ALA A 189 16.98 -5.17 -4.89
N ALA A 190 16.01 -5.19 -5.81
CA ALA A 190 15.92 -6.23 -6.84
C ALA A 190 17.13 -6.22 -7.79
N LEU A 191 17.53 -5.05 -8.29
CA LEU A 191 18.69 -4.91 -9.16
C LEU A 191 20.01 -5.31 -8.46
N LEU A 192 20.17 -4.92 -7.19
CA LEU A 192 21.31 -5.34 -6.37
C LEU A 192 21.31 -6.84 -6.07
N GLN A 193 20.13 -7.45 -5.89
CA GLN A 193 20.00 -8.89 -5.68
C GLN A 193 20.46 -9.67 -6.91
N GLU A 194 20.03 -9.25 -8.09
CA GLU A 194 20.44 -9.84 -9.37
C GLU A 194 21.95 -9.73 -9.58
N ALA A 195 22.52 -8.58 -9.23
CA ALA A 195 23.97 -8.35 -9.27
C ALA A 195 24.76 -9.04 -8.12
N GLY A 196 24.11 -9.88 -7.31
CA GLY A 196 24.77 -10.67 -6.25
C GLY A 196 25.29 -9.87 -5.06
N GLN A 197 24.77 -8.67 -4.81
CA GLN A 197 25.29 -7.75 -3.80
C GLN A 197 24.84 -8.11 -2.38
N ARG A 198 25.76 -8.00 -1.40
CA ARG A 198 25.51 -8.37 0.02
C ARG A 198 24.79 -7.28 0.84
N ASN A 199 24.58 -6.09 0.26
CA ASN A 199 24.02 -4.92 0.93
C ASN A 199 22.53 -5.05 1.32
N LEU A 200 21.89 -6.18 0.98
CA LEU A 200 20.50 -6.52 1.32
C LEU A 200 20.31 -7.04 2.75
N SER A 201 21.41 -7.35 3.44
CA SER A 201 21.37 -7.90 4.80
C SER A 201 20.72 -6.97 5.83
N LEU A 202 20.83 -5.65 5.65
CA LEU A 202 20.13 -4.65 6.45
C LEU A 202 18.61 -4.70 6.26
N LEU A 203 18.14 -4.85 5.02
CA LEU A 203 16.71 -5.02 4.71
C LEU A 203 16.19 -6.33 5.28
N ARG A 204 16.93 -7.43 5.09
CA ARG A 204 16.59 -8.73 5.70
C ARG A 204 16.39 -8.58 7.21
N ARG A 205 17.36 -7.95 7.91
CA ARG A 205 17.26 -7.71 9.36
C ARG A 205 16.02 -6.89 9.73
N ALA A 206 15.65 -5.89 8.92
CA ALA A 206 14.46 -5.09 9.17
C ALA A 206 13.17 -5.90 9.02
N TYR A 207 13.06 -6.73 7.99
CA TYR A 207 11.88 -7.60 7.78
C TYR A 207 11.67 -8.56 8.95
N PHE A 208 12.73 -9.16 9.49
CA PHE A 208 12.64 -10.07 10.64
C PHE A 208 12.67 -9.37 12.01
N GLY A 209 12.67 -8.03 12.03
CA GLY A 209 12.63 -7.20 13.23
C GLY A 209 11.28 -6.53 13.42
N LYS A 210 11.29 -5.19 13.46
CA LYS A 210 10.08 -4.37 13.62
C LYS A 210 9.28 -4.19 12.32
N GLY A 211 9.82 -4.64 11.19
CA GLY A 211 9.31 -4.40 9.85
C GLY A 211 9.95 -3.18 9.18
N ALA A 212 9.84 -3.13 7.85
CA ALA A 212 10.36 -2.06 7.02
C ALA A 212 9.37 -0.87 7.01
N MET A 213 9.76 0.20 7.69
CA MET A 213 9.00 1.45 7.81
C MET A 213 9.69 2.55 6.98
N PHE A 214 9.07 3.72 6.81
CA PHE A 214 9.70 4.86 6.13
C PHE A 214 11.18 5.07 6.52
N GLY A 215 11.50 5.08 7.82
CA GLY A 215 12.88 5.22 8.30
C GLY A 215 13.81 4.07 7.91
N THR A 216 13.31 2.84 7.78
CA THR A 216 14.10 1.71 7.30
C THR A 216 14.59 1.95 5.88
N TRP A 217 13.69 2.40 5.00
CA TRP A 217 13.98 2.64 3.59
C TRP A 217 14.99 3.77 3.42
N THR A 218 14.79 4.91 4.08
CA THR A 218 15.72 6.04 3.94
C THR A 218 17.08 5.77 4.57
N THR A 219 17.15 5.05 5.69
CA THR A 219 18.43 4.61 6.27
C THR A 219 19.14 3.65 5.34
N TRP A 220 18.43 2.66 4.77
CA TRP A 220 19.06 1.70 3.87
C TRP A 220 19.59 2.37 2.59
N LEU A 221 18.82 3.27 1.97
CA LEU A 221 19.28 4.06 0.81
C LEU A 221 20.55 4.87 1.13
N LYS A 222 20.65 5.44 2.33
CA LYS A 222 21.86 6.15 2.77
C LYS A 222 23.09 5.25 2.80
N GLU A 223 22.94 4.02 3.32
CA GLU A 223 24.02 3.03 3.40
C GLU A 223 24.49 2.54 2.01
N LEU A 224 23.69 2.76 0.96
CA LEU A 224 24.09 2.45 -0.42
C LEU A 224 24.93 3.55 -1.06
N GLN A 225 25.04 4.74 -0.47
CA GLN A 225 25.76 5.87 -1.07
C GLN A 225 27.23 5.54 -1.41
N PRO A 226 28.02 4.88 -0.53
CA PRO A 226 29.39 4.49 -0.87
C PRO A 226 29.45 3.46 -2.01
N LEU A 227 28.50 2.52 -2.05
CA LEU A 227 28.43 1.51 -3.10
C LEU A 227 28.09 2.15 -4.45
N ALA A 228 27.08 3.02 -4.49
CA ALA A 228 26.67 3.71 -5.70
C ALA A 228 27.77 4.64 -6.23
N ALA A 229 28.53 5.28 -5.35
CA ALA A 229 29.69 6.08 -5.74
C ALA A 229 30.83 5.23 -6.32
N ALA A 230 31.09 4.05 -5.75
CA ALA A 230 32.14 3.14 -6.21
C ALA A 230 31.77 2.39 -7.50
N GLN A 231 30.48 2.14 -7.73
CA GLN A 231 29.95 1.36 -8.85
C GLN A 231 28.74 2.07 -9.47
N PRO A 232 28.94 3.17 -10.22
CA PRO A 232 27.87 4.03 -10.71
C PRO A 232 26.92 3.36 -11.71
N ASP A 233 27.40 2.33 -12.41
CA ASP A 233 26.66 1.60 -13.44
C ASP A 233 25.87 0.41 -12.90
N LEU A 234 26.07 0.04 -11.62
CA LEU A 234 25.38 -1.09 -10.98
C LEU A 234 23.86 -0.90 -10.96
N VAL A 235 23.42 0.35 -10.74
CA VAL A 235 22.05 0.79 -10.95
C VAL A 235 22.12 2.17 -11.62
N ALA A 236 21.84 2.20 -12.92
CA ALA A 236 21.92 3.42 -13.72
C ALA A 236 21.13 4.57 -13.08
N GLY A 237 21.81 5.70 -12.84
CA GLY A 237 21.22 6.90 -12.23
C GLY A 237 21.15 6.91 -10.69
N LEU A 238 21.39 5.78 -10.00
CA LEU A 238 21.33 5.74 -8.54
C LEU A 238 22.40 6.61 -7.88
N HIS A 239 23.62 6.63 -8.42
CA HIS A 239 24.71 7.45 -7.89
C HIS A 239 24.40 8.95 -7.97
N LEU A 240 23.72 9.40 -9.03
CA LEU A 240 23.25 10.79 -9.16
C LEU A 240 22.11 11.09 -8.17
N ALA A 241 21.21 10.12 -7.96
CA ALA A 241 20.10 10.26 -7.02
C ALA A 241 20.57 10.37 -5.56
N LEU A 242 21.58 9.58 -5.18
CA LEU A 242 22.15 9.53 -3.82
C LEU A 242 23.27 10.55 -3.59
N GLY A 243 23.84 11.13 -4.65
CA GLY A 243 24.92 12.11 -4.53
C GLY A 243 24.48 13.39 -3.82
N ASP A 244 25.29 13.84 -2.85
CA ASP A 244 25.09 15.11 -2.16
C ASP A 244 26.00 16.19 -2.77
N GLY A 245 25.40 17.29 -3.25
CA GLY A 245 26.11 18.51 -3.64
C GLY A 245 25.88 19.65 -2.62
N PRO A 246 26.74 20.69 -2.59
CA PRO A 246 26.59 21.82 -1.66
C PRO A 246 25.21 22.50 -1.72
N ASP A 247 24.65 22.64 -2.91
CA ASP A 247 23.34 23.26 -3.17
C ASP A 247 22.29 22.29 -3.73
N ASP A 248 22.65 21.00 -3.85
CA ASP A 248 21.80 19.96 -4.44
C ASP A 248 21.88 18.68 -3.60
N PRO A 249 21.21 18.66 -2.44
CA PRO A 249 21.20 17.49 -1.57
C PRO A 249 20.66 16.25 -2.28
N GLY A 250 21.20 15.09 -1.92
CA GLY A 250 20.73 13.81 -2.44
C GLY A 250 19.29 13.52 -2.02
N ILE A 251 18.66 12.57 -2.72
CA ILE A 251 17.26 12.19 -2.50
C ILE A 251 16.97 11.83 -1.03
N VAL A 252 17.93 11.20 -0.36
CA VAL A 252 17.80 10.77 1.05
C VAL A 252 17.57 11.96 1.98
N THR A 253 18.18 13.11 1.70
CA THR A 253 18.00 14.34 2.50
C THR A 253 16.56 14.84 2.40
N HIS A 254 16.01 14.92 1.19
CA HIS A 254 14.61 15.32 0.99
C HIS A 254 13.61 14.32 1.59
N LEU A 255 13.84 13.02 1.42
CA LEU A 255 13.00 11.99 2.02
C LEU A 255 13.08 12.00 3.56
N ASN A 256 14.23 12.34 4.14
CA ASN A 256 14.38 12.44 5.60
C ASN A 256 13.59 13.62 6.17
N ALA A 257 13.54 14.77 5.50
CA ALA A 257 12.71 15.90 5.92
C ALA A 257 11.21 15.51 5.97
N LEU A 258 10.73 14.79 4.95
CA LEU A 258 9.34 14.29 4.88
C LEU A 258 9.07 13.20 5.92
N ARG A 259 10.04 12.32 6.17
CA ARG A 259 9.99 11.32 7.24
C ARG A 259 9.89 11.98 8.62
N GLU A 260 10.67 13.01 8.87
CA GLU A 260 10.64 13.77 10.13
C GLU A 260 9.29 14.45 10.34
N GLU A 261 8.68 14.99 9.28
CA GLU A 261 7.32 15.51 9.34
C GLU A 261 6.28 14.42 9.62
N ARG A 262 6.41 13.23 9.02
CA ARG A 262 5.56 12.07 9.35
C ARG A 262 5.69 11.63 10.80
N ASN A 263 6.92 11.63 11.34
CA ASN A 263 7.16 11.30 12.74
C ASN A 263 6.55 12.37 13.66
N ARG A 264 6.74 13.65 13.34
CA ARG A 264 6.13 14.78 14.07
C ARG A 264 4.60 14.64 14.15
N ALA A 265 3.96 14.31 13.03
CA ALA A 265 2.54 14.00 12.97
C ALA A 265 2.14 12.80 13.83
N ALA A 266 2.89 11.70 13.76
CA ALA A 266 2.64 10.50 14.55
C ALA A 266 2.76 10.74 16.06
N HIS A 267 3.61 11.69 16.48
CA HIS A 267 3.78 12.13 17.87
C HIS A 267 2.78 13.22 18.31
N GLY A 268 1.67 13.39 17.58
CA GLY A 268 0.56 14.25 17.99
C GLY A 268 0.67 15.71 17.54
N ASN A 269 1.74 16.09 16.84
CA ASN A 269 1.91 17.41 16.25
C ASN A 269 1.45 17.42 14.78
N LYS A 270 0.23 16.92 14.53
CA LYS A 270 -0.45 17.08 13.24
C LYS A 270 -0.97 18.51 13.09
N PRO A 271 -1.02 19.07 11.87
CA PRO A 271 -1.65 20.37 11.66
C PRO A 271 -3.12 20.34 12.11
N LYS A 272 -3.51 21.35 12.88
CA LYS A 272 -4.83 21.43 13.53
C LYS A 272 -5.83 22.28 12.76
N SER A 273 -5.35 23.11 11.83
CA SER A 273 -6.16 24.05 11.06
C SER A 273 -5.82 23.98 9.57
N GLN A 274 -6.74 24.44 8.70
CA GLN A 274 -6.50 24.50 7.25
C GLN A 274 -5.31 25.40 6.89
N PRO A 275 -5.15 26.62 7.45
CA PRO A 275 -3.98 27.45 7.15
C PRO A 275 -2.65 26.78 7.55
N GLU A 276 -2.63 26.10 8.70
CA GLU A 276 -1.44 25.34 9.13
C GLU A 276 -1.17 24.17 8.18
N SER A 277 -2.20 23.43 7.76
CA SER A 277 -2.07 22.38 6.76
C SER A 277 -1.52 22.92 5.44
N ALA A 278 -2.02 24.06 4.95
CA ALA A 278 -1.56 24.68 3.72
C ALA A 278 -0.06 25.04 3.78
N LEU A 279 0.39 25.62 4.90
CA LEU A 279 1.81 25.94 5.12
C LEU A 279 2.68 24.67 5.08
N ARG A 280 2.29 23.63 5.82
CA ARG A 280 3.05 22.36 5.86
C ARG A 280 3.03 21.62 4.53
N VAL A 281 1.93 21.71 3.77
CA VAL A 281 1.87 21.19 2.40
C VAL A 281 2.85 21.92 1.51
N ALA A 282 2.92 23.26 1.57
CA ALA A 282 3.86 24.03 0.77
C ALA A 282 5.33 23.66 1.07
N GLU A 283 5.69 23.58 2.35
CA GLU A 283 7.03 23.14 2.79
C GLU A 283 7.35 21.70 2.35
N GLY A 284 6.42 20.76 2.58
CA GLY A 284 6.59 19.37 2.19
C GLY A 284 6.66 19.18 0.66
N THR A 285 5.92 19.98 -0.10
CA THR A 285 5.86 19.87 -1.57
C THR A 285 7.23 20.13 -2.18
N HIS A 286 7.97 21.12 -1.65
CA HIS A 286 9.34 21.39 -2.08
C HIS A 286 10.24 20.15 -1.95
N HIS A 287 10.19 19.46 -0.81
CA HIS A 287 10.99 18.25 -0.62
C HIS A 287 10.53 17.09 -1.51
N LEU A 288 9.21 16.92 -1.71
CA LEU A 288 8.68 15.86 -2.56
C LEU A 288 9.07 16.07 -4.04
N GLU A 289 8.94 17.29 -4.56
CA GLU A 289 9.32 17.63 -5.94
C GLU A 289 10.81 17.37 -6.19
N ARG A 290 11.68 17.79 -5.27
CA ARG A 290 13.12 17.52 -5.35
C ARG A 290 13.43 16.03 -5.27
N ALA A 291 12.75 15.29 -4.39
CA ALA A 291 12.92 13.84 -4.30
C ALA A 291 12.48 13.12 -5.59
N LEU A 292 11.37 13.55 -6.20
CA LEU A 292 10.90 13.02 -7.49
C LEU A 292 11.89 13.32 -8.62
N ALA A 293 12.44 14.54 -8.67
CA ALA A 293 13.45 14.90 -9.66
C ALA A 293 14.71 14.02 -9.54
N LYS A 294 15.19 13.78 -8.31
CA LYS A 294 16.32 12.86 -8.08
C LYS A 294 15.99 11.40 -8.41
N ALA A 295 14.72 11.01 -8.33
CA ALA A 295 14.24 9.68 -8.67
C ALA A 295 13.93 9.49 -10.17
N GLU A 296 14.26 10.45 -11.03
CA GLU A 296 13.90 10.43 -12.45
C GLU A 296 14.38 9.18 -13.21
N PHE A 297 15.49 8.57 -12.78
CA PHE A 297 15.98 7.32 -13.36
C PHE A 297 14.96 6.16 -13.25
N LEU A 298 14.00 6.23 -12.32
CA LEU A 298 12.90 5.27 -12.24
C LEU A 298 11.98 5.31 -13.46
N LYS A 299 11.91 6.43 -14.18
CA LYS A 299 11.16 6.52 -15.45
C LYS A 299 11.78 5.64 -16.55
N ALA A 300 13.09 5.39 -16.47
CA ALA A 300 13.82 4.55 -17.43
C ALA A 300 13.86 3.06 -17.02
N THR A 301 13.33 2.71 -15.85
CA THR A 301 13.30 1.34 -15.31
C THR A 301 11.87 0.93 -15.00
N PRO A 302 11.00 0.80 -16.03
CA PRO A 302 9.59 0.53 -15.82
C PRO A 302 9.38 -0.83 -15.16
N TRP A 303 8.33 -0.90 -14.34
CA TRP A 303 7.88 -2.16 -13.78
C TRP A 303 7.02 -2.89 -14.80
N LEU A 304 7.20 -4.21 -14.90
CA LEU A 304 6.43 -5.09 -15.77
C LEU A 304 5.67 -6.09 -14.91
N PHE A 305 4.37 -6.24 -15.16
CA PHE A 305 3.57 -7.33 -14.61
C PHE A 305 3.40 -8.43 -15.65
N THR A 306 4.00 -9.59 -15.41
CA THR A 306 4.02 -10.70 -16.37
C THR A 306 2.71 -11.47 -16.38
N VAL A 307 2.18 -11.75 -17.58
CA VAL A 307 0.89 -12.42 -17.78
C VAL A 307 1.06 -13.81 -18.40
N SER A 308 1.98 -13.96 -19.35
CA SER A 308 2.30 -15.27 -19.93
C SER A 308 3.74 -15.35 -20.39
N CYS A 309 4.29 -16.57 -20.35
CA CYS A 309 5.61 -16.90 -20.86
C CYS A 309 5.49 -18.23 -21.62
N VAL A 310 5.74 -18.23 -22.93
CA VAL A 310 5.57 -19.40 -23.80
C VAL A 310 6.89 -19.71 -24.49
N TYR A 311 7.40 -20.92 -24.31
CA TYR A 311 8.64 -21.37 -24.94
C TYR A 311 8.44 -21.66 -26.43
N HIS A 312 9.33 -21.12 -27.27
CA HIS A 312 9.38 -21.36 -28.71
C HIS A 312 10.58 -22.27 -29.06
N PRO A 313 10.36 -23.57 -29.36
CA PRO A 313 11.45 -24.53 -29.51
C PRO A 313 12.41 -24.26 -30.68
N ARG A 314 11.96 -23.55 -31.72
CA ARG A 314 12.77 -23.27 -32.92
C ARG A 314 13.81 -22.18 -32.67
N SER A 315 13.39 -21.09 -32.03
CA SER A 315 14.23 -19.95 -31.66
C SER A 315 14.94 -20.15 -30.32
N ARG A 316 14.51 -21.13 -29.51
CA ARG A 316 15.00 -21.41 -28.16
C ARG A 316 14.86 -20.20 -27.21
N ASP A 317 13.85 -19.37 -27.46
CA ASP A 317 13.48 -18.24 -26.63
C ASP A 317 12.06 -18.41 -26.08
N PHE A 318 11.65 -17.46 -25.26
CA PHE A 318 10.34 -17.37 -24.67
C PHE A 318 9.64 -16.11 -25.18
N GLU A 319 8.42 -16.26 -25.68
CA GLU A 319 7.54 -15.13 -25.89
C GLU A 319 6.90 -14.74 -24.56
N VAL A 320 7.19 -13.52 -24.12
CA VAL A 320 6.70 -12.96 -22.87
C VAL A 320 5.66 -11.90 -23.16
N VAL A 321 4.49 -12.05 -22.55
CA VAL A 321 3.46 -11.02 -22.50
C VAL A 321 3.47 -10.44 -21.09
N ALA A 322 3.65 -9.13 -21.02
CA ALA A 322 3.62 -8.37 -19.77
C ALA A 322 2.70 -7.16 -19.92
N GLN A 323 2.46 -6.48 -18.81
CA GLN A 323 1.82 -5.19 -18.77
C GLN A 323 2.76 -4.16 -18.13
N ASP A 324 2.87 -2.97 -18.74
CA ASP A 324 3.67 -1.86 -18.21
C ASP A 324 2.98 -1.28 -16.97
N ALA A 325 3.50 -1.61 -15.80
CA ALA A 325 3.04 -1.11 -14.51
C ALA A 325 3.55 0.33 -14.25
N THR A 326 3.27 1.20 -15.21
CA THR A 326 3.64 2.62 -15.24
C THR A 326 2.36 3.46 -15.26
N GLY A 327 2.40 4.62 -14.61
CA GLY A 327 1.29 5.55 -14.58
C GLY A 327 0.20 5.21 -13.56
N ASP A 328 -0.75 6.14 -13.37
CA ASP A 328 -1.70 6.07 -12.25
C ASP A 328 -2.93 5.17 -12.47
N HIS A 329 -3.09 4.66 -13.70
CA HIS A 329 -4.21 3.80 -14.07
C HIS A 329 -3.92 2.33 -13.69
N PRO A 330 -4.90 1.58 -13.15
CA PRO A 330 -4.71 0.17 -12.80
C PRO A 330 -4.74 -0.76 -14.02
N ASP A 331 -5.33 -0.34 -15.13
CA ASP A 331 -5.25 -1.09 -16.39
C ASP A 331 -3.99 -0.66 -17.13
N PHE A 332 -3.00 -1.55 -17.10
CA PHE A 332 -1.68 -1.36 -17.68
C PHE A 332 -1.64 -1.67 -19.18
N GLU A 333 -0.80 -0.93 -19.91
CA GLU A 333 -0.61 -1.17 -21.34
C GLU A 333 0.09 -2.52 -21.55
N ARG A 334 -0.42 -3.31 -22.49
CA ARG A 334 0.14 -4.64 -22.80
C ARG A 334 1.39 -4.49 -23.67
N ARG A 335 2.45 -5.18 -23.28
CA ARG A 335 3.70 -5.32 -24.02
C ARG A 335 3.99 -6.79 -24.32
N THR A 336 4.52 -7.07 -25.50
CA THR A 336 5.03 -8.40 -25.87
C THR A 336 6.49 -8.28 -26.28
N PHE A 337 7.34 -9.17 -25.82
CA PHE A 337 8.77 -9.24 -26.18
C PHE A 337 9.26 -10.68 -26.12
N THR A 338 10.42 -10.95 -26.72
CA THR A 338 11.10 -12.25 -26.60
C THR A 338 12.20 -12.19 -25.55
N TRP A 339 12.42 -13.29 -24.85
CA TRP A 339 13.44 -13.39 -23.81
C TRP A 339 14.12 -14.76 -23.81
N GLU A 340 15.40 -14.81 -23.49
CA GLU A 340 16.17 -16.05 -23.50
C GLU A 340 15.86 -16.97 -22.31
N HIS A 341 15.26 -16.43 -21.25
CA HIS A 341 15.05 -17.14 -19.99
C HIS A 341 13.57 -17.19 -19.62
N PRO A 342 13.11 -18.23 -18.92
CA PRO A 342 11.74 -18.27 -18.44
C PRO A 342 11.51 -17.18 -17.40
N VAL A 343 10.36 -16.51 -17.48
CA VAL A 343 9.87 -15.61 -16.44
C VAL A 343 8.68 -16.24 -15.73
N GLY A 344 8.53 -15.95 -14.43
CA GLY A 344 7.33 -16.28 -13.68
C GLY A 344 6.12 -15.55 -14.25
N ILE A 345 4.94 -16.11 -14.03
CA ILE A 345 3.65 -15.49 -14.36
C ILE A 345 3.06 -14.85 -13.12
N ASP A 346 2.23 -13.83 -13.28
CA ASP A 346 1.61 -13.06 -12.19
C ASP A 346 2.65 -12.45 -11.24
N MET A 347 3.83 -12.09 -11.79
CA MET A 347 4.95 -11.54 -11.04
C MET A 347 5.36 -10.17 -11.58
N PHE A 348 5.81 -9.31 -10.66
CA PHE A 348 6.40 -8.04 -11.02
C PHE A 348 7.91 -8.18 -11.31
N TYR A 349 8.34 -7.51 -12.35
CA TYR A 349 9.72 -7.36 -12.77
C TYR A 349 10.06 -5.87 -12.91
N VAL A 350 11.32 -5.50 -12.74
CA VAL A 350 11.85 -4.25 -13.29
C VAL A 350 12.50 -4.57 -14.64
N HIS A 351 12.23 -3.76 -15.66
CA HIS A 351 12.90 -3.88 -16.93
C HIS A 351 14.27 -3.20 -16.84
N GLY A 352 15.30 -3.99 -16.53
CA GLY A 352 16.70 -3.54 -16.47
C GLY A 352 17.36 -3.49 -17.85
N PRO A 353 18.62 -3.01 -17.92
CA PRO A 353 19.38 -2.98 -19.17
C PRO A 353 19.64 -4.37 -19.76
N GLU A 354 19.86 -5.36 -18.88
CA GLU A 354 20.10 -6.77 -19.24
C GLU A 354 18.79 -7.59 -19.25
N GLY A 355 17.63 -6.93 -19.31
CA GLY A 355 16.32 -7.58 -19.34
C GLY A 355 15.55 -7.57 -18.01
N PRO A 356 14.48 -8.39 -17.89
CA PRO A 356 13.57 -8.36 -16.76
C PRO A 356 14.20 -8.96 -15.50
N VAL A 357 14.28 -8.16 -14.44
CA VAL A 357 14.76 -8.58 -13.11
C VAL A 357 13.57 -8.72 -12.15
N PRO A 358 13.38 -9.86 -11.48
CA PRO A 358 12.22 -10.06 -10.61
C PRO A 358 12.23 -9.09 -9.42
N LEU A 359 11.09 -8.46 -9.13
CA LEU A 359 10.92 -7.66 -7.90
C LEU A 359 10.62 -8.52 -6.66
N SER A 360 10.42 -9.83 -6.83
CA SER A 360 10.33 -10.77 -5.72
C SER A 360 11.70 -10.90 -5.02
N PRO A 361 11.76 -10.95 -3.68
CA PRO A 361 10.64 -11.06 -2.73
C PRO A 361 10.07 -9.73 -2.23
N PHE A 362 10.50 -8.60 -2.79
CA PHE A 362 10.18 -7.27 -2.26
C PHE A 362 8.78 -6.78 -2.66
N VAL A 363 8.30 -7.17 -3.84
CA VAL A 363 6.99 -6.79 -4.37
C VAL A 363 6.25 -8.02 -4.86
N ALA A 364 4.95 -8.07 -4.61
CA ALA A 364 4.06 -9.12 -5.09
C ALA A 364 2.66 -8.56 -5.41
N ASP A 365 1.95 -9.20 -6.34
CA ASP A 365 0.51 -8.99 -6.50
C ASP A 365 -0.24 -9.94 -5.56
N LEU A 366 -0.98 -9.38 -4.60
CA LEU A 366 -1.62 -10.19 -3.55
C LEU A 366 -3.08 -9.82 -3.38
N PHE A 367 -3.92 -10.84 -3.19
CA PHE A 367 -5.33 -10.62 -2.89
C PHE A 367 -5.50 -9.98 -1.51
N CYS A 368 -6.00 -8.75 -1.47
CA CYS A 368 -6.32 -8.07 -0.23
C CYS A 368 -7.72 -8.49 0.26
N PRO A 369 -7.87 -9.17 1.42
CA PRO A 369 -9.18 -9.59 1.92
C PRO A 369 -10.05 -8.42 2.39
N GLN A 370 -9.46 -7.26 2.69
CA GLN A 370 -10.19 -6.05 3.08
C GLN A 370 -10.75 -5.32 1.86
N CYS A 371 -9.97 -5.20 0.78
CA CYS A 371 -10.42 -4.57 -0.46
C CYS A 371 -11.26 -5.51 -1.35
N ARG A 372 -11.03 -6.83 -1.22
CA ARG A 372 -11.60 -7.89 -2.07
C ARG A 372 -11.17 -7.79 -3.54
N GLN A 373 -9.89 -7.45 -3.75
CA GLN A 373 -9.26 -7.34 -5.07
C GLN A 373 -7.76 -7.64 -4.94
N MET A 374 -7.10 -7.88 -6.07
CA MET A 374 -5.64 -7.93 -6.15
C MET A 374 -5.06 -6.53 -5.92
N GLU A 375 -3.95 -6.45 -5.20
CA GLU A 375 -3.24 -5.20 -4.92
C GLU A 375 -1.73 -5.42 -5.04
N VAL A 376 -1.08 -4.48 -5.72
CA VAL A 376 0.38 -4.35 -5.68
C VAL A 376 0.80 -4.10 -4.25
N SER A 377 1.67 -4.98 -3.73
CA SER A 377 2.03 -5.02 -2.32
C SER A 377 3.53 -5.15 -2.14
N TYR A 378 4.07 -4.53 -1.08
CA TYR A 378 5.50 -4.61 -0.74
C TYR A 378 5.72 -5.41 0.55
N ALA A 379 6.88 -6.05 0.66
CA ALA A 379 7.29 -6.77 1.86
C ALA A 379 7.41 -5.80 3.04
N TYR A 380 6.67 -6.07 4.11
CA TYR A 380 6.68 -5.23 5.31
C TYR A 380 7.42 -5.90 6.47
N LYS A 381 7.05 -7.12 6.84
CA LYS A 381 7.71 -7.86 7.91
C LYS A 381 7.54 -9.36 7.74
N ALA A 382 8.40 -10.15 8.35
CA ALA A 382 8.32 -11.60 8.34
C ALA A 382 8.58 -12.17 9.74
N SER A 383 7.87 -13.26 10.07
CA SER A 383 8.07 -13.99 11.32
C SER A 383 8.75 -15.32 11.03
N LYS A 384 9.93 -15.55 11.64
CA LYS A 384 10.61 -16.86 11.57
C LYS A 384 9.80 -17.96 12.25
N GLY A 385 9.19 -17.66 13.41
CA GLY A 385 8.45 -18.64 14.20
C GLY A 385 7.18 -19.13 13.50
N ASN A 386 6.36 -18.19 13.02
CA ASN A 386 5.08 -18.53 12.39
C ASN A 386 5.20 -18.79 10.88
N ARG A 387 6.41 -18.65 10.30
CA ARG A 387 6.68 -18.80 8.86
C ARG A 387 5.68 -18.05 7.96
N VAL A 388 5.42 -16.79 8.31
CA VAL A 388 4.51 -15.93 7.55
C VAL A 388 5.20 -14.60 7.27
N ALA A 389 5.25 -14.22 5.99
CA ALA A 389 5.52 -12.85 5.59
C ALA A 389 4.22 -12.03 5.59
N THR A 390 4.32 -10.78 5.99
CA THR A 390 3.26 -9.77 5.92
C THR A 390 3.70 -8.72 4.92
N PHE A 391 2.86 -8.50 3.92
CA PHE A 391 3.01 -7.47 2.91
C PHE A 391 2.03 -6.34 3.21
N LYS A 392 2.31 -5.15 2.69
CA LYS A 392 1.40 -4.02 2.72
C LYS A 392 1.01 -3.62 1.31
N SER A 393 -0.28 -3.44 1.06
CA SER A 393 -0.74 -2.90 -0.22
C SER A 393 -0.23 -1.47 -0.39
N PHE A 394 0.33 -1.12 -1.55
CA PHE A 394 0.73 0.27 -1.83
C PHE A 394 -0.45 1.24 -1.78
N GLY A 395 -1.61 0.83 -2.30
CA GLY A 395 -2.75 1.75 -2.45
C GLY A 395 -3.52 2.04 -1.16
N ARG A 396 -3.52 1.13 -0.18
CA ARG A 396 -4.37 1.23 1.03
C ARG A 396 -3.63 0.98 2.35
N GLY A 397 -2.35 0.59 2.30
CA GLY A 397 -1.56 0.24 3.49
C GLY A 397 -2.08 -0.97 4.29
N HIS A 398 -2.99 -1.77 3.73
CA HIS A 398 -3.55 -2.95 4.38
C HIS A 398 -2.50 -4.07 4.51
N ASP A 399 -2.44 -4.70 5.68
CA ASP A 399 -1.60 -5.87 5.94
C ASP A 399 -2.19 -7.12 5.25
N ILE A 400 -1.39 -7.79 4.43
CA ILE A 400 -1.74 -8.99 3.67
C ILE A 400 -0.75 -10.10 4.04
N ALA A 401 -1.25 -11.24 4.49
CA ALA A 401 -0.40 -12.39 4.84
C ALA A 401 -0.02 -13.17 3.57
N ALA A 402 1.27 -13.47 3.42
CA ALA A 402 1.83 -14.24 2.32
C ALA A 402 2.74 -15.35 2.88
N PRO A 403 2.19 -16.53 3.22
CA PRO A 403 2.97 -17.61 3.82
C PRO A 403 4.11 -18.14 2.93
N HIS A 404 3.91 -18.15 1.61
CA HIS A 404 4.89 -18.67 0.65
C HIS A 404 6.10 -17.74 0.43
N MET A 405 5.99 -16.45 0.78
CA MET A 405 7.05 -15.46 0.55
C MET A 405 8.10 -15.43 1.67
N VAL A 406 7.89 -16.16 2.77
CA VAL A 406 8.81 -16.09 3.93
C VAL A 406 10.17 -16.70 3.59
N ASP A 407 10.20 -17.76 2.78
CA ASP A 407 11.41 -18.47 2.42
C ASP A 407 12.27 -17.64 1.46
N ASP A 408 11.64 -16.92 0.54
CA ASP A 408 12.34 -15.99 -0.34
C ASP A 408 12.94 -14.80 0.44
N LEU A 409 12.25 -14.30 1.48
CA LEU A 409 12.82 -13.28 2.37
C LEU A 409 13.96 -13.83 3.24
N LEU A 410 13.93 -15.14 3.57
CA LEU A 410 15.00 -15.82 4.29
C LEU A 410 16.23 -16.11 3.40
N SER A 411 16.07 -16.15 2.08
CA SER A 411 17.19 -16.40 1.15
C SER A 411 18.05 -15.15 0.88
N LEU A 412 17.54 -13.96 1.19
CA LEU A 412 18.32 -12.71 1.13
C LEU A 412 19.64 -12.82 1.93
N PRO A 413 20.75 -12.18 1.53
CA PRO A 413 22.03 -12.26 2.26
C PRO A 413 21.92 -11.95 3.76
N ASP A 414 22.63 -12.69 4.61
CA ASP A 414 22.76 -12.41 6.05
C ASP A 414 24.12 -11.76 6.34
N GLN A 415 24.22 -10.85 7.32
CA GLN A 415 25.50 -10.18 7.66
C GLN A 415 26.55 -11.14 8.25
N ARG A 416 26.14 -12.37 8.60
CA ARG A 416 26.99 -13.37 9.26
C ARG A 416 27.63 -14.38 8.30
N GLY A 417 27.62 -14.10 6.99
CA GLY A 417 28.16 -14.99 5.95
C GLY A 417 29.28 -14.37 5.12
#